data_AF-A0A926YB96-F1
#
_entry.id   AF-A0A926YB96-F1
#
_cell.length_a   1.000
_cell.length_b   1.000
_cell.length_c   1.000
_cell.angle_alpha   90.00
_cell.angle_beta   90.00
_cell.angle_gamma   90.00
#
_symmetry.space_group_name_H-M   'P 1'
#
loop_
_entity.id
_entity.type
_entity.pdbx_description
1 polymer ?
#
loop_
_entity_poly.entity_id
_entity_poly.type
_entity_poly.pdbx_seq_one_letter_code
_entity_poly.pdbx_strand_id
1 'polypeptide(L)'
;MAREVTDAEGITWSCIQAYAGLSDGGENQEAAKVKGEKDSYWVVCTPSGGAKSVRLELQGEWESSYSDEALLEQIEAQLKA
;
A
#
# COMPACT_ATOMS: atom_id res chain seq x y z
N MET A 1 -5.44 -8.21 1.35
CA MET A 1 -6.68 -7.64 1.93
C MET A 1 -6.45 -6.13 2.08
N ALA A 2 -7.35 -5.34 2.67
CA ALA A 2 -7.04 -3.94 2.98
C ALA A 2 -6.50 -3.88 4.42
N ARG A 3 -5.34 -3.25 4.63
CA ARG A 3 -4.76 -2.99 5.95
C ARG A 3 -5.04 -1.54 6.34
N GLU A 4 -5.52 -1.34 7.55
CA GLU A 4 -5.82 -0.01 8.07
C GLU A 4 -4.76 0.37 9.12
N VAL A 5 -4.14 1.54 8.94
CA VAL A 5 -3.15 2.09 9.88
C VAL A 5 -3.57 3.50 10.25
N THR A 6 -3.40 3.93 11.49
CA THR A 6 -3.79 5.29 11.92
C THR A 6 -2.56 6.09 12.29
N ASP A 7 -2.41 7.25 11.66
CA ASP A 7 -1.30 8.16 11.89
C ASP A 7 -1.43 8.90 13.24
N ALA A 8 -0.32 9.48 13.72
CA ALA A 8 -0.30 10.35 14.90
C ALA A 8 -1.25 11.56 14.79
N GLU A 9 -1.54 12.02 13.57
CA GLU A 9 -2.55 13.07 13.32
C GLU A 9 -4.00 12.57 13.45
N GLY A 10 -4.22 11.28 13.70
CA GLY A 10 -5.54 10.67 13.79
C GLY A 10 -6.15 10.33 12.43
N ILE A 11 -5.36 10.36 11.36
CA ILE A 11 -5.78 10.01 10.00
C ILE A 11 -5.67 8.49 9.82
N THR A 12 -6.79 7.81 9.61
CA THR A 12 -6.78 6.37 9.27
C THR A 12 -6.50 6.19 7.78
N TRP A 13 -5.44 5.49 7.44
CA TRP A 13 -5.03 5.13 6.10
C TRP A 13 -5.44 3.69 5.79
N SER A 14 -6.23 3.51 4.74
CA SER A 14 -6.55 2.19 4.19
C SER A 14 -5.55 1.88 3.07
N CYS A 15 -4.59 1.01 3.37
CA CYS A 15 -3.60 0.50 2.44
C CYS A 15 -4.08 -0.79 1.79
N ILE A 16 -4.18 -0.81 0.47
CA ILE A 16 -4.58 -1.99 -0.30
C ILE A 16 -3.51 -2.26 -1.34
N GLN A 17 -3.17 -3.53 -1.55
CA GLN A 17 -2.34 -3.88 -2.70
C GLN A 17 -3.08 -3.50 -3.99
N ALA A 18 -2.44 -2.69 -4.84
CA ALA A 18 -2.97 -2.29 -6.13
C ALA A 18 -3.39 -3.55 -6.92
N TYR A 19 -4.57 -3.50 -7.54
CA TYR A 19 -5.19 -4.59 -8.30
C TYR A 19 -5.77 -5.77 -7.50
N ALA A 20 -5.77 -5.75 -6.16
CA ALA A 20 -6.45 -6.78 -5.36
C ALA A 20 -8.00 -6.80 -5.50
N GLY A 21 -8.58 -5.81 -6.19
CA GLY A 21 -10.02 -5.67 -6.44
C GLY A 21 -10.48 -6.00 -7.87
N LEU A 22 -9.57 -6.38 -8.78
CA LEU A 22 -9.94 -6.84 -10.12
C LEU A 22 -9.99 -8.37 -10.11
N SER A 23 -11.21 -8.88 -10.17
CA SER A 23 -11.65 -10.26 -9.97
C SER A 23 -10.72 -11.36 -10.48
N ASP A 24 -10.52 -12.36 -9.62
CA ASP A 24 -10.23 -13.78 -9.88
C ASP A 24 -9.50 -14.11 -11.20
N GLY A 25 -8.17 -14.04 -11.17
CA GLY A 25 -7.31 -14.51 -12.27
C GLY A 25 -5.84 -14.40 -11.91
N GLY A 26 -5.10 -15.51 -11.95
CA GLY A 26 -3.68 -15.59 -11.55
C GLY A 26 -2.73 -14.61 -12.27
N GLU A 27 -3.14 -14.02 -13.39
CA GLU A 27 -2.41 -12.98 -14.12
C GLU A 27 -2.32 -11.63 -13.38
N ASN A 28 -3.24 -11.32 -12.46
CA ASN A 28 -3.26 -10.02 -11.78
C ASN A 28 -2.19 -9.89 -10.68
N GLN A 29 -1.70 -11.00 -10.13
CA GLN A 29 -0.60 -10.96 -9.17
C GLN A 29 0.73 -10.54 -9.83
N GLU A 30 0.93 -10.86 -11.11
CA GLU A 30 2.09 -10.40 -11.88
C GLU A 30 1.97 -8.92 -12.29
N ALA A 31 0.75 -8.41 -12.49
CA ALA A 31 0.50 -6.99 -12.79
C ALA A 31 0.66 -6.07 -11.56
N ALA A 32 0.37 -6.59 -10.36
CA ALA A 32 0.60 -5.89 -9.10
C ALA A 32 2.09 -5.87 -8.70
N LYS A 33 2.89 -6.80 -9.23
CA LYS A 33 4.34 -6.79 -9.04
C LYS A 33 4.97 -5.61 -9.75
N VAL A 34 5.96 -5.04 -9.10
CA VAL A 34 6.85 -4.06 -9.72
C VAL A 34 7.59 -4.77 -10.84
N LYS A 35 7.41 -4.28 -12.07
CA LYS A 35 7.96 -4.92 -13.26
C LYS A 35 9.49 -4.83 -13.24
N GLY A 36 10.15 -5.90 -12.80
CA GLY A 36 11.61 -5.99 -12.70
C GLY A 36 12.13 -6.30 -11.30
N GLU A 37 11.29 -6.16 -10.26
CA GLU A 37 11.65 -6.53 -8.89
C GLU A 37 10.98 -7.84 -8.48
N LYS A 38 11.81 -8.82 -8.08
CA LYS A 38 11.31 -10.02 -7.44
C LYS A 38 10.79 -9.61 -6.07
N ASP A 39 9.50 -9.83 -5.86
CA ASP A 39 8.86 -9.71 -4.55
C ASP A 39 8.62 -8.26 -4.09
N SER A 40 8.34 -7.33 -5.00
CA SER A 40 7.82 -5.99 -4.65
C SER A 40 6.44 -5.79 -5.28
N TYR A 41 5.53 -5.18 -4.53
CA TYR A 41 4.14 -4.95 -4.90
C TYR A 41 3.78 -3.48 -4.74
N TRP A 42 2.94 -3.01 -5.66
CA TRP A 42 2.32 -1.71 -5.55
C TRP A 42 1.21 -1.74 -4.51
N VAL A 43 1.25 -0.83 -3.55
CA VAL A 43 0.26 -0.67 -2.49
C VAL A 43 -0.28 0.76 -2.54
N VAL A 44 -1.60 0.92 -2.56
CA VAL A 44 -2.27 2.22 -2.55
C VAL A 44 -2.81 2.47 -1.16
N CYS A 45 -2.34 3.52 -0.50
CA CYS A 45 -2.84 3.97 0.79
C CYS A 45 -3.72 5.19 0.61
N THR A 46 -4.98 5.09 1.04
CA THR A 46 -5.97 6.16 0.94
C THR A 46 -6.35 6.64 2.34
N PRO A 47 -6.29 7.95 2.63
CA PRO A 47 -6.66 8.48 3.93
C PRO A 47 -8.18 8.59 4.10
N SER A 48 -8.65 8.29 5.30
CA SER A 48 -9.99 8.52 5.82
C SER A 48 -10.25 10.03 5.82
N GLY A 49 -10.96 10.51 4.80
CA GLY A 49 -11.13 11.94 4.53
C GLY A 49 -11.03 12.30 3.05
N GLY A 50 -10.62 11.36 2.19
CA GLY A 50 -10.60 11.57 0.74
C GLY A 50 -9.51 12.53 0.26
N ALA A 51 -8.48 12.74 1.09
CA ALA A 51 -7.27 13.43 0.66
C ALA A 51 -6.47 12.60 -0.37
N LYS A 52 -5.34 13.13 -0.83
CA LYS A 52 -4.49 12.52 -1.86
C LYS A 52 -4.08 11.10 -1.47
N SER A 53 -4.53 10.09 -2.23
CA SER A 53 -4.02 8.73 -2.11
C SER A 53 -2.56 8.67 -2.56
N VAL A 54 -1.77 7.87 -1.87
CA VAL A 54 -0.36 7.63 -2.22
C VAL A 54 -0.18 6.20 -2.71
N ARG A 55 0.79 6.01 -3.61
CA ARG A 55 1.16 4.71 -4.14
C ARG A 55 2.57 4.39 -3.65
N LEU A 56 2.67 3.34 -2.85
CA LEU A 56 3.89 2.82 -2.27
C LEU A 56 4.36 1.60 -3.04
N GLU A 57 5.67 1.46 -3.10
CA GLU A 57 6.34 0.24 -3.53
C GLU A 57 6.81 -0.48 -2.27
N LEU A 58 6.17 -1.60 -1.94
CA LEU A 58 6.49 -2.37 -0.73
C LEU A 58 6.91 -3.78 -1.10
N GLN A 59 7.75 -4.40 -0.27
CA GLN A 59 8.12 -5.80 -0.49
C GLN A 59 6.93 -6.75 -0.32
N GLY A 60 7.09 -7.99 -0.78
CA GLY A 60 6.16 -9.07 -0.54
C GLY A 60 5.98 -9.28 0.95
N GLU A 61 4.80 -9.78 1.28
CA GLU A 61 4.38 -9.94 2.67
C GLU A 61 4.39 -8.62 3.47
N TRP A 62 4.29 -7.46 2.81
CA TRP A 62 4.22 -6.16 3.52
C TRP A 62 3.11 -6.11 4.57
N GLU A 63 2.01 -6.82 4.34
CA GLU A 63 0.90 -6.96 5.30
C GLU A 63 1.37 -7.53 6.65
N SER A 64 2.45 -8.32 6.71
CA SER A 64 3.00 -8.91 7.94
C SER A 64 4.41 -8.42 8.30
N SER A 65 5.24 -8.06 7.31
CA SER A 65 6.63 -7.65 7.53
C SER A 65 6.77 -6.19 7.95
N TYR A 66 5.83 -5.32 7.56
CA TYR A 66 5.89 -3.91 7.90
C TYR A 66 5.07 -3.64 9.16
N SER A 67 5.66 -2.88 10.09
CA SER A 67 4.92 -2.26 11.20
C SER A 67 4.06 -1.12 10.70
N ASP A 68 3.04 -0.74 11.46
CA ASP A 68 2.17 0.38 11.11
C ASP A 68 2.96 1.69 10.99
N GLU A 69 3.93 1.90 11.89
CA GLU A 69 4.86 3.04 11.87
C GLU A 69 5.68 3.09 10.56
N ALA A 70 6.22 1.95 10.13
CA ALA A 70 7.01 1.87 8.90
C ALA A 70 6.16 2.15 7.65
N LEU A 71 4.88 1.73 7.65
CA LEU A 71 3.95 2.07 6.57
C LEU A 71 3.65 3.57 6.55
N LEU A 72 3.42 4.17 7.72
CA LEU A 72 3.17 5.61 7.85
C LEU A 72 4.37 6.44 7.37
N GLU A 73 5.60 6.04 7.72
CA GLU A 73 6.81 6.70 7.22
C GLU A 73 6.89 6.70 5.69
N GLN A 74 6.53 5.58 5.05
CA GLN A 74 6.49 5.47 3.59
C GLN A 74 5.39 6.36 2.98
N ILE A 75 4.22 6.43 3.62
CA ILE A 75 3.11 7.32 3.22
C ILE A 75 3.56 8.78 3.29
N GLU A 76 4.12 9.20 4.42
CA GLU A 76 4.61 10.55 4.63
C GLU A 76 5.71 10.93 3.63
N ALA A 77 6.62 10.02 3.34
CA ALA A 77 7.67 10.22 2.34
C ALA A 77 7.08 10.51 0.95
N GLN A 78 6.02 9.81 0.54
CA GLN A 78 5.31 10.07 -0.72
C GLN A 78 4.46 11.35 -0.70
N LEU A 79 3.95 11.77 0.46
CA LEU A 79 3.21 13.04 0.57
C LEU A 79 4.12 14.26 0.45
N LYS A 80 5.38 14.12 0.91
CA LYS A 80 6.41 15.17 0.88
C LYS A 80 7.20 15.21 -0.44
N ALA A 81 7.10 14.17 -1.27
CA ALA A 81 7.71 14.08 -2.60
C ALA A 81 6.87 14.78 -3.69
#